data_AF-A0A2J2HA83-F1
#
_entry.id   AF-A0A2J2HA83-F1
#
_cell.length_a   1.000
_cell.length_b   1.000
_cell.length_c   1.000
_cell.angle_alpha   90.00
_cell.angle_beta   90.00
_cell.angle_gamma   90.00
#
_symmetry.space_group_name_H-M   'P 1'
#
loop_
_entity.id
_entity.type
_entity.pdbx_description
1 polymer ?
#
loop_
_entity_poly.entity_id
_entity_poly.type
_entity_poly.pdbx_seq_one_letter_code
_entity_poly.pdbx_strand_id
1 'polypeptide(L)'
;MQVTLPPSWYSGNQAPVGVTDYGAYYSGSVETPYKYSTSEFMGNFTIYTASFTSNSRYYPNSFSIQLNVVLNYTKTNGQSAYLWVQDVAVINTATNQMNIVDNIWNLTSSKSVLKGVSGNGKIYTYQGQNYYAYQYPSTISFAYPLQVSLFVTVSVNSQRYPVINFYFIYGGKVVQYDSVVVKVPVQSAAFYVEGYTTLPSGLYEDAELVTGGPGGGSNASPSAYKAYYTLQFLNGTKLVSVPHAFDYGADTAETVTGMADTAVGSYTAYLYPGSESWSALW
;
A
#
# COMPACT_ATOMS: atom_id res chain seq x y z
N MET A 1 20.86 -4.13 0.82
CA MET A 1 20.98 -5.60 1.02
C MET A 1 20.17 -6.26 -0.08
N GLN A 2 20.31 -7.56 -0.36
CA GLN A 2 19.38 -8.22 -1.29
C GLN A 2 18.00 -8.33 -0.60
N VAL A 3 16.90 -8.32 -1.36
CA VAL A 3 15.59 -8.73 -0.82
C VAL A 3 15.68 -10.19 -0.38
N THR A 4 15.00 -10.52 0.71
CA THR A 4 14.94 -11.88 1.27
C THR A 4 13.53 -12.12 1.76
N LEU A 5 12.90 -13.20 1.29
CA LEU A 5 11.52 -13.50 1.62
C LEU A 5 11.39 -14.78 2.48
N PRO A 6 10.52 -14.78 3.52
CA PRO A 6 9.78 -13.64 4.06
C PRO A 6 10.70 -12.62 4.78
N PRO A 7 10.25 -11.36 4.96
CA PRO A 7 11.01 -10.32 5.63
C PRO A 7 11.42 -10.75 7.04
N SER A 8 12.71 -10.63 7.35
CA SER A 8 13.27 -11.12 8.62
C SER A 8 12.75 -10.43 9.88
N TRP A 9 12.07 -9.28 9.75
CA TRP A 9 11.52 -8.52 10.88
C TRP A 9 10.10 -8.94 11.27
N TYR A 10 9.41 -9.75 10.47
CA TYR A 10 8.19 -10.40 10.93
C TYR A 10 8.51 -11.74 11.58
N SER A 11 7.95 -11.95 12.77
CA SER A 11 8.02 -13.23 13.46
C SER A 11 6.62 -13.62 13.92
N GLY A 12 6.21 -14.85 13.63
CA GLY A 12 4.91 -15.39 14.05
C GLY A 12 3.80 -15.20 13.02
N ASN A 13 2.58 -14.89 13.49
CA ASN A 13 1.34 -14.83 12.70
C ASN A 13 0.79 -13.39 12.59
N GLN A 14 1.67 -12.39 12.73
CA GLN A 14 1.31 -10.97 12.70
C GLN A 14 2.03 -10.30 11.54
N ALA A 15 1.30 -10.09 10.44
CA ALA A 15 1.73 -9.31 9.29
C ALA A 15 0.54 -8.58 8.70
N PRO A 16 0.78 -7.57 7.84
CA PRO A 16 -0.22 -7.13 6.89
C PRO A 16 -0.52 -8.27 5.90
N VAL A 17 -1.79 -8.51 5.56
CA VAL A 17 -2.20 -9.65 4.72
C VAL A 17 -2.91 -9.19 3.45
N GLY A 18 -2.49 -9.70 2.30
CA GLY A 18 -3.07 -9.35 1.00
C GLY A 18 -2.12 -9.62 -0.17
N VAL A 19 -2.18 -8.79 -1.20
CA VAL A 19 -1.42 -8.99 -2.43
C VAL A 19 -0.19 -8.09 -2.44
N THR A 20 1.01 -8.66 -2.35
CA THR A 20 2.26 -7.90 -2.38
C THR A 20 3.24 -8.39 -3.45
N ASP A 21 3.74 -7.47 -4.26
CA ASP A 21 4.80 -7.70 -5.24
C ASP A 21 6.13 -7.11 -4.76
N TYR A 22 7.04 -7.99 -4.32
CA TYR A 22 8.39 -7.63 -3.87
C TYR A 22 9.42 -7.48 -4.99
N GLY A 23 9.03 -7.62 -6.26
CA GLY A 23 9.97 -7.72 -7.36
C GLY A 23 10.77 -9.01 -7.33
N ALA A 24 10.23 -10.08 -6.75
CA ALA A 24 10.84 -11.40 -6.70
C ALA A 24 9.79 -12.50 -6.90
N TYR A 25 10.22 -13.67 -7.36
CA TYR A 25 9.35 -14.85 -7.47
C TYR A 25 10.14 -16.12 -7.20
N TYR A 26 9.43 -17.21 -6.88
CA TYR A 26 10.05 -18.53 -6.70
C TYR A 26 9.93 -19.36 -7.97
N SER A 27 11.07 -19.80 -8.51
CA SER A 27 11.14 -20.86 -9.52
C SER A 27 11.61 -22.14 -8.83
N GLY A 28 10.67 -22.95 -8.33
CA GLY A 28 10.98 -24.05 -7.41
C GLY A 28 11.46 -23.49 -6.08
N SER A 29 12.66 -23.87 -5.63
CA SER A 29 13.27 -23.34 -4.40
C SER A 29 14.17 -22.11 -4.61
N VAL A 30 14.23 -21.58 -5.83
CA VAL A 30 15.14 -20.47 -6.18
C VAL A 30 14.34 -19.17 -6.23
N GLU A 31 14.69 -18.24 -5.35
CA GLU A 31 14.21 -16.85 -5.40
C GLU A 31 14.89 -16.13 -6.58
N THR A 32 14.10 -15.60 -7.51
CA THR A 32 14.57 -14.87 -8.68
C THR A 32 14.06 -13.43 -8.63
N PRO A 33 14.96 -12.43 -8.52
CA PRO A 33 14.57 -11.03 -8.54
C PRO A 33 14.30 -10.53 -9.97
N TYR A 34 13.40 -9.56 -10.06
CA TYR A 34 13.08 -8.78 -11.25
C TYR A 34 12.82 -7.32 -10.84
N LYS A 35 12.56 -6.48 -11.84
CA LYS A 35 12.15 -5.10 -11.62
C LYS A 35 11.33 -4.51 -12.74
N TYR A 36 10.53 -3.53 -12.40
CA TYR A 36 9.81 -2.68 -13.34
C TYR A 36 9.51 -1.32 -12.73
N SER A 37 9.08 -0.40 -13.58
CA SER A 37 8.54 0.88 -13.14
C SER A 37 7.24 1.21 -13.87
N THR A 38 6.43 2.05 -13.24
CA THR A 38 5.12 2.47 -13.72
C THR A 38 4.82 3.89 -13.25
N SER A 39 3.91 4.58 -13.92
CA SER A 39 3.35 5.84 -13.44
C SER A 39 2.07 5.66 -12.61
N GLU A 40 1.56 4.44 -12.50
CA GLU A 40 0.28 4.16 -11.83
C GLU A 40 0.20 2.75 -11.28
N PHE A 41 -0.39 2.65 -10.08
CA PHE A 41 -0.82 1.42 -9.42
C PHE A 41 -2.29 1.54 -9.02
N MET A 42 -3.01 0.42 -9.12
CA MET A 42 -4.41 0.30 -8.70
C MET A 42 -4.60 -0.98 -7.90
N GLY A 43 -5.11 -0.84 -6.68
CA GLY A 43 -5.57 -1.92 -5.85
C GLY A 43 -7.10 -1.99 -5.85
N ASN A 44 -7.66 -3.13 -6.23
CA ASN A 44 -9.10 -3.36 -6.18
C ASN A 44 -9.44 -4.35 -5.06
N PHE A 45 -10.49 -4.04 -4.30
CA PHE A 45 -11.03 -4.97 -3.32
C PHE A 45 -12.56 -5.04 -3.39
N THR A 46 -13.09 -6.25 -3.21
CA THR A 46 -14.53 -6.48 -2.99
C THR A 46 -14.72 -7.26 -1.70
N ILE A 47 -15.38 -6.66 -0.72
CA ILE A 47 -15.69 -7.27 0.58
C ILE A 47 -17.15 -7.71 0.57
N TYR A 48 -17.40 -8.99 0.88
CA TYR A 48 -18.73 -9.57 1.00
C TYR A 48 -19.21 -9.67 2.45
N THR A 49 -18.28 -9.81 3.39
CA THR A 49 -18.55 -9.72 4.82
C THR A 49 -17.27 -9.31 5.54
N ALA A 50 -17.40 -8.49 6.59
CA ALA A 50 -16.29 -8.17 7.49
C ALA A 50 -16.82 -7.88 8.90
N SER A 51 -16.13 -8.43 9.89
CA SER A 51 -16.28 -8.14 11.31
C SER A 51 -14.90 -8.22 11.95
N PHE A 52 -14.42 -7.11 12.48
CA PHE A 52 -13.07 -6.98 13.02
C PHE A 52 -13.08 -6.38 14.42
N THR A 53 -12.13 -6.83 15.24
CA THR A 53 -11.68 -6.10 16.43
C THR A 53 -10.26 -5.61 16.22
N SER A 54 -9.89 -4.47 16.80
CA SER A 54 -8.51 -3.97 16.77
C SER A 54 -8.03 -3.57 18.16
N ASN A 55 -6.71 -3.53 18.35
CA ASN A 55 -6.11 -3.01 19.57
C ASN A 55 -6.04 -1.46 19.61
N SER A 56 -6.61 -0.78 18.61
CA SER A 56 -6.69 0.67 18.59
C SER A 56 -7.74 1.17 19.57
N ARG A 57 -7.31 2.01 20.53
CA ARG A 57 -8.23 2.65 21.49
C ARG A 57 -9.31 3.50 20.80
N TYR A 58 -8.99 4.11 19.65
CA TYR A 58 -9.89 5.02 18.96
C TYR A 58 -10.76 4.32 17.91
N TYR A 59 -10.31 3.18 17.40
CA TYR A 59 -10.96 2.46 16.31
C TYR A 59 -11.11 0.95 16.59
N PRO A 60 -11.75 0.56 17.71
CA PRO A 60 -11.71 -0.82 18.21
C PRO A 60 -12.43 -1.84 17.33
N ASN A 61 -13.31 -1.41 16.41
CA ASN A 61 -14.05 -2.29 15.48
C ASN A 61 -13.65 -2.05 14.02
N SER A 62 -12.41 -1.63 13.79
CA SER A 62 -11.94 -1.15 12.49
C SER A 62 -10.68 -1.86 12.03
N PHE A 63 -10.46 -1.87 10.73
CA PHE A 63 -9.25 -2.32 10.06
C PHE A 63 -8.95 -1.36 8.90
N SER A 64 -7.82 -1.55 8.23
CA SER A 64 -7.48 -0.81 7.02
C SER A 64 -7.20 -1.74 5.85
N ILE A 65 -7.48 -1.25 4.64
CA ILE A 65 -6.93 -1.78 3.39
C ILE A 65 -6.04 -0.69 2.81
N GLN A 66 -4.80 -1.02 2.55
CA GLN A 66 -3.73 -0.07 2.24
C GLN A 66 -3.12 -0.43 0.90
N LEU A 67 -3.24 0.45 -0.09
CA LEU A 67 -2.41 0.42 -1.29
C LEU A 67 -1.12 1.19 -0.98
N ASN A 68 -0.02 0.47 -0.82
CA ASN A 68 1.27 1.07 -0.54
C ASN A 68 2.22 0.82 -1.71
N VAL A 69 2.86 1.87 -2.21
CA VAL A 69 3.80 1.79 -3.32
C VAL A 69 4.98 2.71 -3.09
N VAL A 70 6.14 2.39 -3.67
CA VAL A 70 7.34 3.21 -3.55
C VAL A 70 7.54 4.09 -4.77
N LEU A 71 7.50 5.40 -4.56
CA LEU A 71 7.92 6.40 -5.54
C LEU A 71 9.44 6.57 -5.49
N ASN A 72 10.11 6.26 -6.60
CA ASN A 72 11.50 6.59 -6.82
C ASN A 72 11.62 7.83 -7.70
N TYR A 73 12.41 8.80 -7.28
CA TYR A 73 12.68 9.98 -8.09
C TYR A 73 14.15 10.37 -8.06
N THR A 74 14.68 10.75 -9.22
CA THR A 74 16.06 11.21 -9.37
C THR A 74 16.09 12.74 -9.40
N LYS A 75 16.72 13.35 -8.41
CA LYS A 75 16.90 14.81 -8.34
C LYS A 75 17.78 15.31 -9.49
N THR A 76 17.73 16.61 -9.77
CA THR A 76 18.54 17.22 -10.85
C THR A 76 20.05 17.07 -10.68
N ASN A 77 20.53 16.86 -9.45
CA ASN A 77 21.93 16.57 -9.14
C ASN A 77 22.30 15.08 -9.23
N GLY A 78 21.39 14.23 -9.73
CA GLY A 78 21.60 12.79 -9.90
C GLY A 78 21.33 11.94 -8.65
N GLN A 79 20.95 12.54 -7.52
CA GLN A 79 20.65 11.77 -6.30
C GLN A 79 19.24 11.18 -6.32
N SER A 80 19.11 9.88 -6.10
CA SER A 80 17.82 9.22 -5.89
C SER A 80 17.24 9.54 -4.51
N ALA A 81 15.92 9.53 -4.44
CA ALA A 81 15.14 9.61 -3.22
C ALA A 81 13.85 8.80 -3.38
N TYR A 82 13.33 8.33 -2.26
CA TYR A 82 12.28 7.33 -2.21
C TYR A 82 11.19 7.79 -1.26
N LEU A 83 9.94 7.78 -1.72
CA LEU A 83 8.78 8.05 -0.88
C LEU A 83 7.87 6.82 -0.84
N TRP A 84 7.40 6.47 0.35
CA TRP A 84 6.32 5.52 0.52
C TRP A 84 5.01 6.28 0.32
N VAL A 85 4.19 5.82 -0.61
CA VAL A 85 2.93 6.46 -1.00
C VAL A 85 1.82 5.50 -0.64
N GLN A 86 1.01 5.86 0.35
CA GLN A 86 -0.10 5.04 0.83
C GLN A 86 -1.44 5.68 0.47
N ASP A 87 -2.34 4.91 -0.15
CA ASP A 87 -3.76 5.23 -0.25
C ASP A 87 -4.53 4.20 0.58
N VAL A 88 -5.30 4.67 1.56
CA VAL A 88 -5.80 3.82 2.66
C VAL A 88 -7.30 3.97 2.82
N ALA A 89 -8.01 2.84 2.78
CA ALA A 89 -9.39 2.73 3.22
C ALA A 89 -9.44 2.23 4.67
N VAL A 90 -9.81 3.11 5.61
CA VAL A 90 -10.06 2.76 7.02
C VAL A 90 -11.54 2.41 7.20
N ILE A 91 -11.84 1.16 7.54
CA ILE A 91 -13.19 0.60 7.54
C ILE A 91 -13.62 0.28 8.97
N ASN A 92 -14.74 0.85 9.41
CA ASN A 92 -15.41 0.51 10.65
C ASN A 92 -16.53 -0.50 10.40
N THR A 93 -16.35 -1.72 10.90
CA THR A 93 -17.29 -2.84 10.69
C THR A 93 -18.52 -2.79 11.58
N ALA A 94 -18.51 -1.99 12.66
CA ALA A 94 -19.68 -1.81 13.53
C ALA A 94 -20.67 -0.79 12.97
N THR A 95 -20.19 0.21 12.21
CA THR A 95 -21.03 1.29 11.67
C THR A 95 -21.17 1.26 10.15
N ASN A 96 -20.49 0.34 9.46
CA ASN A 96 -20.39 0.27 7.99
C ASN A 96 -20.01 1.62 7.37
N GLN A 97 -18.95 2.20 7.93
CA GLN A 97 -18.39 3.47 7.49
C GLN A 97 -16.94 3.28 7.05
N MET A 98 -16.57 3.99 5.99
CA MET A 98 -15.23 3.99 5.42
C MET A 98 -14.71 5.42 5.32
N ASN A 99 -13.47 5.64 5.76
CA ASN A 99 -12.73 6.87 5.51
C ASN A 99 -11.58 6.57 4.54
N ILE A 100 -11.29 7.51 3.65
CA ILE A 100 -10.15 7.42 2.72
C ILE A 100 -9.08 8.40 3.19
N VAL A 101 -7.86 7.91 3.33
CA VAL A 101 -6.71 8.65 3.86
C VAL A 101 -5.49 8.39 2.97
N ASP A 102 -4.73 9.43 2.65
CA ASP A 102 -3.39 9.28 2.10
C ASP A 102 -2.33 9.52 3.17
N ASN A 103 -1.20 8.82 3.02
CA ASN A 103 0.02 9.16 3.70
C ASN A 103 1.20 9.14 2.73
N ILE A 104 2.17 10.03 2.94
CA ILE A 104 3.47 9.97 2.28
C ILE A 104 4.58 10.00 3.33
N TRP A 105 5.47 9.02 3.27
CA TRP A 105 6.65 8.91 4.13
C TRP A 105 7.92 8.99 3.30
N ASN A 106 9.03 9.37 3.91
CA ASN A 106 10.32 9.45 3.23
C ASN A 106 11.18 8.22 3.55
N LEU A 107 11.28 7.28 2.61
CA LEU A 107 12.07 6.04 2.75
C LEU A 107 13.53 6.20 2.31
N THR A 108 13.99 7.41 1.99
CA THR A 108 15.34 7.60 1.44
C THR A 108 16.43 7.11 2.39
N SER A 109 16.21 7.18 3.70
CA SER A 109 17.03 6.57 4.74
C SER A 109 16.25 6.53 6.05
N SER A 110 16.72 5.75 7.03
CA SER A 110 16.11 5.67 8.37
C SER A 110 16.06 6.99 9.16
N LYS A 111 16.78 8.03 8.71
CA LYS A 111 16.82 9.37 9.32
C LYS A 111 16.28 10.45 8.39
N SER A 112 15.65 10.07 7.28
CA SER A 112 15.16 11.03 6.30
C SER A 112 13.94 11.77 6.82
N VAL A 113 13.92 13.09 6.59
CA VAL A 113 12.82 13.95 6.99
C VAL A 113 12.03 14.33 5.74
N LEU A 114 10.71 14.10 5.75
CA LEU A 114 9.84 14.62 4.71
C LEU A 114 9.72 16.14 4.81
N LYS A 115 9.97 16.82 3.69
CA LYS A 115 9.88 18.28 3.58
C LYS A 115 9.53 18.70 2.16
N GLY A 116 8.97 19.90 2.02
CA GLY A 116 8.69 20.49 0.72
C GLY A 116 7.57 19.78 -0.04
N VAL A 117 6.64 19.13 0.66
CA VAL A 117 5.43 18.55 0.08
C VAL A 117 4.23 19.47 0.30
N SER A 118 3.33 19.55 -0.68
CA SER A 118 2.08 20.31 -0.54
C SER A 118 0.95 19.67 -1.33
N GLY A 119 -0.18 19.46 -0.67
CA GLY A 119 -1.48 19.10 -1.24
C GLY A 119 -2.57 19.61 -0.30
N ASN A 120 -3.70 18.91 -0.19
CA ASN A 120 -4.81 19.27 0.70
C ASN A 120 -4.51 19.04 2.19
N GLY A 121 -3.55 18.17 2.49
CA GLY A 121 -3.11 17.75 3.81
C GLY A 121 -2.01 18.60 4.44
N LYS A 122 -1.38 18.02 5.45
CA LYS A 122 -0.33 18.66 6.26
C LYS A 122 0.75 17.66 6.62
N ILE A 123 1.89 18.19 7.07
CA ILE A 123 2.97 17.37 7.64
C ILE A 123 2.67 17.13 9.12
N TYR A 124 2.67 15.87 9.51
CA TYR A 124 2.55 15.39 10.88
C TYR A 124 3.85 14.71 11.32
N THR A 125 3.97 14.45 12.62
CA THR A 125 5.11 13.74 13.20
C THR A 125 4.60 12.53 13.98
N TYR A 126 5.15 11.35 13.68
CA TYR A 126 4.89 10.11 14.41
C TYR A 126 6.22 9.43 14.72
N GLN A 127 6.43 9.09 16.00
CA GLN A 127 7.69 8.49 16.48
C GLN A 127 8.97 9.21 16.01
N GLY A 128 8.92 10.54 15.91
CA GLY A 128 10.04 11.37 15.47
C GLY A 128 10.27 11.43 13.95
N GLN A 129 9.43 10.77 13.15
CA GLN A 129 9.45 10.85 11.68
C GLN A 129 8.33 11.73 11.16
N ASN A 130 8.65 12.55 10.14
CA ASN A 130 7.67 13.39 9.47
C ASN A 130 7.02 12.65 8.31
N TYR A 131 5.71 12.77 8.21
CA TYR A 131 4.91 12.26 7.11
C TYR A 131 3.87 13.27 6.70
N TYR A 132 3.48 13.25 5.43
CA TYR A 132 2.33 14.00 4.96
C TYR A 132 1.10 13.12 5.09
N ALA A 133 -0.03 13.71 5.47
CA ALA A 133 -1.30 13.02 5.43
C ALA A 133 -2.47 13.95 5.13
N TYR A 134 -3.48 13.40 4.48
CA TYR A 134 -4.78 14.02 4.27
C TYR A 134 -5.88 12.95 4.35
N GLN A 135 -7.04 13.34 4.87
CA GLN A 135 -8.23 12.50 4.87
C GLN A 135 -9.29 13.15 3.96
N TYR A 136 -9.86 12.36 3.06
CA TYR A 136 -11.02 12.79 2.27
C TYR A 136 -12.14 13.28 3.22
N PRO A 137 -12.71 14.48 3.00
CA PRO A 137 -13.53 15.16 4.02
C PRO A 137 -14.87 14.49 4.32
N SER A 138 -15.29 13.49 3.54
CA SER A 138 -16.55 12.79 3.74
C SER A 138 -16.32 11.33 4.11
N THR A 139 -16.94 10.90 5.21
CA THR A 139 -17.07 9.48 5.54
C THR A 139 -18.12 8.84 4.63
N ILE A 140 -17.78 7.67 4.08
CA ILE A 140 -18.63 6.92 3.15
C ILE A 140 -19.38 5.84 3.93
N SER A 141 -20.72 5.88 3.91
CA SER A 141 -21.54 4.75 4.35
C SER A 141 -21.68 3.74 3.21
N PHE A 142 -21.60 2.45 3.56
CA PHE A 142 -21.68 1.37 2.57
C PHE A 142 -22.58 0.22 3.02
N ALA A 143 -22.88 -0.66 2.07
CA ALA A 143 -23.46 -1.98 2.29
C ALA A 143 -22.61 -3.03 1.58
N TYR A 144 -22.72 -4.29 2.00
CA TYR A 144 -22.07 -5.40 1.31
C TYR A 144 -22.88 -5.84 0.07
N PRO A 145 -22.23 -6.26 -1.03
CA PRO A 145 -20.79 -6.25 -1.23
C PRO A 145 -20.23 -4.82 -1.39
N LEU A 146 -19.15 -4.51 -0.66
CA LEU A 146 -18.42 -3.26 -0.75
C LEU A 146 -17.33 -3.43 -1.81
N GLN A 147 -17.47 -2.75 -2.95
CA GLN A 147 -16.49 -2.73 -4.02
C GLN A 147 -15.82 -1.36 -4.10
N VAL A 148 -14.49 -1.34 -4.02
CA VAL A 148 -13.68 -0.13 -4.04
C VAL A 148 -12.39 -0.39 -4.82
N SER A 149 -11.93 0.63 -5.53
CA SER A 149 -10.57 0.69 -6.04
C SER A 149 -9.85 1.86 -5.36
N LEU A 150 -8.61 1.65 -4.93
CA LEU A 150 -7.67 2.71 -4.57
C LEU A 150 -6.64 2.78 -5.69
N PHE A 151 -6.25 3.97 -6.12
CA PHE A 151 -5.19 4.08 -7.12
C PHE A 151 -4.44 5.39 -7.02
N VAL A 152 -3.14 5.31 -7.31
CA VAL A 152 -2.22 6.44 -7.25
C VAL A 152 -1.51 6.60 -8.57
N THR A 153 -1.32 7.86 -8.98
CA THR A 153 -0.55 8.19 -10.18
C THR A 153 0.58 9.16 -9.86
N VAL A 154 1.66 9.09 -10.64
CA VAL A 154 2.74 10.06 -10.58
C VAL A 154 3.03 10.67 -11.95
N SER A 155 3.30 11.97 -11.94
CA SER A 155 3.75 12.73 -13.10
C SER A 155 4.81 13.76 -12.69
N VAL A 156 5.40 14.45 -13.67
CA VAL A 156 6.34 15.56 -13.44
C VAL A 156 5.74 16.82 -14.06
N ASN A 157 5.55 17.87 -13.27
CA ASN A 157 4.96 19.12 -13.76
C ASN A 157 5.96 20.01 -14.51
N SER A 158 5.50 21.17 -14.99
CA SER A 158 6.34 22.15 -15.73
C SER A 158 7.54 22.69 -14.95
N GLN A 159 7.48 22.69 -13.62
CA GLN A 159 8.57 23.11 -12.71
C GLN A 159 9.52 21.94 -12.40
N ARG A 160 9.29 20.78 -13.03
CA ARG A 160 9.98 19.51 -12.79
C ARG A 160 9.78 18.97 -11.38
N TYR A 161 8.64 19.21 -10.76
CA TYR A 161 8.28 18.62 -9.48
C TYR A 161 7.45 17.36 -9.69
N PRO A 162 7.74 16.26 -8.97
CA PRO A 162 6.83 15.12 -8.90
C PRO A 162 5.47 15.57 -8.37
N VAL A 163 4.41 15.10 -9.02
CA VAL A 163 3.02 15.27 -8.60
C VAL A 163 2.41 13.90 -8.43
N ILE A 164 2.05 13.57 -7.19
CA ILE A 164 1.41 12.33 -6.78
C ILE A 164 -0.09 12.63 -6.64
N ASN A 165 -0.93 11.89 -7.34
CA ASN A 165 -2.38 12.04 -7.23
C ASN A 165 -2.97 10.81 -6.57
N PHE A 166 -3.91 11.03 -5.65
CA PHE A 166 -4.61 9.97 -4.92
C PHE A 166 -6.07 9.92 -5.33
N TYR A 167 -6.55 8.71 -5.57
CA TYR A 167 -7.88 8.46 -6.06
C TYR A 167 -8.51 7.24 -5.43
N PHE A 168 -9.83 7.28 -5.30
CA PHE A 168 -10.61 6.07 -5.09
C PHE A 168 -11.78 5.99 -6.07
N ILE A 169 -12.25 4.77 -6.30
CA ILE A 169 -13.47 4.46 -7.05
C ILE A 169 -14.47 3.85 -6.10
N TYR A 170 -15.65 4.45 -6.00
CA TYR A 170 -16.78 3.90 -5.24
C TYR A 170 -18.10 4.27 -5.90
N GLY A 171 -19.03 3.31 -5.99
CA GLY A 171 -20.33 3.52 -6.63
C GLY A 171 -20.22 3.96 -8.10
N GLY A 172 -19.20 3.49 -8.81
CA GLY A 172 -18.94 3.85 -10.22
C GLY A 172 -18.37 5.25 -10.44
N LYS A 173 -18.01 5.98 -9.38
CA LYS A 173 -17.43 7.32 -9.46
C LYS A 173 -15.94 7.29 -9.16
N VAL A 174 -15.15 7.91 -10.02
CA VAL A 174 -13.74 8.20 -9.78
C VAL A 174 -13.64 9.50 -9.01
N VAL A 175 -12.95 9.50 -7.87
CA VAL A 175 -12.75 10.68 -7.02
C VAL A 175 -11.26 10.91 -6.84
N GLN A 176 -10.74 12.00 -7.39
CA GLN A 176 -9.43 12.53 -6.99
C GLN A 176 -9.62 13.33 -5.71
N TYR A 177 -9.04 12.88 -4.60
CA TYR A 177 -9.21 13.57 -3.33
C TYR A 177 -7.97 14.36 -2.89
N ASP A 178 -6.80 14.03 -3.44
CA ASP A 178 -5.58 14.81 -3.21
C ASP A 178 -4.65 14.82 -4.43
N SER A 179 -3.82 15.87 -4.49
CA SER A 179 -2.76 16.09 -5.47
C SER A 179 -1.56 16.69 -4.76
N VAL A 180 -0.59 15.86 -4.42
CA VAL A 180 0.58 16.24 -3.64
C VAL A 180 1.76 16.55 -4.56
N VAL A 181 2.25 17.79 -4.46
CA VAL A 181 3.44 18.24 -5.16
C VAL A 181 4.66 18.10 -4.25
N VAL A 182 5.67 17.35 -4.68
CA VAL A 182 6.99 17.29 -4.04
C VAL A 182 7.86 18.39 -4.64
N LYS A 183 8.06 19.51 -3.93
CA LYS A 183 8.76 20.72 -4.40
C LYS A 183 10.28 20.55 -4.47
N VAL A 184 10.72 19.56 -5.22
CA VAL A 184 12.12 19.25 -5.52
C VAL A 184 12.22 19.02 -7.02
N PRO A 185 13.03 19.79 -7.77
CA PRO A 185 13.25 19.53 -9.18
C PRO A 185 13.84 18.13 -9.42
N VAL A 186 13.28 17.41 -10.39
CA VAL A 186 13.70 16.04 -10.76
C VAL A 186 14.05 15.90 -12.24
N GLN A 187 14.80 14.85 -12.54
CA GLN A 187 15.01 14.34 -13.89
C GLN A 187 13.94 13.30 -14.24
N SER A 188 13.53 12.49 -13.27
CA SER A 188 12.54 11.43 -13.41
C SER A 188 11.81 11.19 -12.09
N ALA A 189 10.59 10.65 -12.17
CA ALA A 189 9.80 10.17 -11.06
C ALA A 189 8.87 9.06 -11.58
N ALA A 190 8.92 7.88 -10.96
CA ALA A 190 8.03 6.76 -11.27
C ALA A 190 7.90 5.86 -10.03
N PHE A 191 6.82 5.10 -9.94
CA PHE A 191 6.75 4.03 -8.96
C PHE A 191 7.59 2.85 -9.42
N TYR A 192 8.24 2.17 -8.49
CA TYR A 192 9.14 1.06 -8.77
C TYR A 192 8.81 -0.14 -7.91
N VAL A 193 9.07 -1.30 -8.50
CA VAL A 193 9.17 -2.57 -7.79
C VAL A 193 10.50 -3.21 -8.20
N GLU A 194 11.37 -3.54 -7.25
CA GLU A 194 12.70 -4.09 -7.52
C GLU A 194 13.18 -5.06 -6.42
N GLY A 195 13.36 -6.34 -6.78
CA GLY A 195 13.82 -7.38 -5.84
C GLY A 195 15.33 -7.54 -5.73
N TYR A 196 16.14 -6.82 -6.51
CA TYR A 196 17.60 -6.97 -6.48
C TYR A 196 18.21 -6.41 -5.20
N THR A 197 17.65 -5.32 -4.68
CA THR A 197 18.17 -4.64 -3.50
C THR A 197 17.09 -3.97 -2.68
N THR A 198 17.22 -4.03 -1.35
CA THR A 198 16.50 -3.17 -0.42
C THR A 198 16.88 -1.71 -0.60
N LEU A 199 15.96 -0.81 -0.26
CA LEU A 199 16.21 0.63 -0.18
C LEU A 199 17.33 0.95 0.84
N PRO A 200 17.93 2.16 0.80
CA PRO A 200 18.91 2.57 1.81
C PRO A 200 18.33 2.66 3.24
N SER A 201 17.00 2.72 3.39
CA SER A 201 16.30 2.56 4.67
C SER A 201 16.33 1.13 5.22
N GLY A 202 16.61 0.13 4.38
CA GLY A 202 16.50 -1.29 4.69
C GLY A 202 15.14 -1.90 4.32
N LEU A 203 14.17 -1.08 3.95
CA LEU A 203 12.82 -1.48 3.51
C LEU A 203 12.82 -1.90 2.04
N TYR A 204 11.69 -2.43 1.57
CA TYR A 204 11.57 -2.89 0.19
C TYR A 204 11.11 -1.77 -0.75
N GLU A 205 11.44 -1.95 -2.04
CA GLU A 205 10.89 -1.14 -3.12
C GLU A 205 9.82 -2.03 -3.77
N ASP A 206 8.64 -2.07 -3.15
CA ASP A 206 7.56 -3.00 -3.45
C ASP A 206 6.23 -2.27 -3.76
N ALA A 207 5.23 -3.07 -4.10
CA ALA A 207 3.84 -2.63 -4.23
C ALA A 207 2.93 -3.63 -3.50
N GLU A 208 2.10 -3.14 -2.59
CA GLU A 208 1.23 -3.97 -1.75
C GLU A 208 -0.20 -3.43 -1.68
N LEU A 209 -1.19 -4.31 -1.79
CA LEU A 209 -2.57 -4.08 -1.39
C LEU A 209 -2.90 -5.01 -0.22
N VAL A 210 -2.74 -4.49 0.99
CA VAL A 210 -2.73 -5.30 2.21
C VAL A 210 -3.73 -4.81 3.25
N THR A 211 -4.16 -5.75 4.08
CA THR A 211 -5.05 -5.53 5.22
C THR A 211 -4.22 -5.36 6.47
N GLY A 212 -4.48 -4.29 7.22
CA GLY A 212 -3.79 -3.98 8.49
C GLY A 212 -4.75 -3.54 9.58
N GLY A 213 -4.21 -3.20 10.75
CA GLY A 213 -4.93 -2.41 11.75
C GLY A 213 -5.33 -1.02 11.24
N PRO A 214 -6.24 -0.32 11.93
CA PRO A 214 -6.82 0.95 11.47
C PRO A 214 -5.87 2.16 11.52
N GLY A 215 -4.57 1.95 11.77
CA GLY A 215 -3.54 3.00 11.78
C GLY A 215 -2.76 3.11 13.09
N GLY A 216 -1.63 3.81 13.03
CA GLY A 216 -0.76 4.07 14.18
C GLY A 216 0.04 2.86 14.66
N GLY A 217 0.30 1.90 13.77
CA GLY A 217 0.95 0.62 14.07
C GLY A 217 0.06 -0.37 14.82
N SER A 218 -1.26 -0.20 14.72
CA SER A 218 -2.23 -1.09 15.39
C SER A 218 -2.35 -2.44 14.71
N ASN A 219 -2.84 -3.43 15.46
CA ASN A 219 -3.19 -4.76 14.98
C ASN A 219 -4.71 -4.92 14.94
N ALA A 220 -5.23 -5.63 13.93
CA ALA A 220 -6.63 -6.02 13.86
C ALA A 220 -6.80 -7.54 13.66
N SER A 221 -7.98 -8.05 13.99
CA SER A 221 -8.30 -9.48 13.93
C SER A 221 -9.73 -9.68 13.42
N PRO A 222 -9.92 -10.46 12.34
CA PRO A 222 -11.25 -10.75 11.82
C PRO A 222 -11.91 -11.87 12.63
N SER A 223 -13.18 -11.69 13.00
CA SER A 223 -14.06 -12.82 13.37
C SER A 223 -14.87 -13.34 12.17
N ALA A 224 -15.03 -12.51 11.15
CA ALA A 224 -15.55 -12.89 9.84
C ALA A 224 -14.89 -12.01 8.78
N TYR A 225 -14.42 -12.61 7.68
CA TYR A 225 -13.96 -11.88 6.52
C TYR A 225 -14.15 -12.70 5.25
N LYS A 226 -14.65 -12.06 4.19
CA LYS A 226 -14.72 -12.65 2.86
C LYS A 226 -14.46 -11.54 1.86
N ALA A 227 -13.24 -11.47 1.33
CA ALA A 227 -12.88 -10.45 0.37
C ALA A 227 -12.04 -11.00 -0.78
N TYR A 228 -12.04 -10.27 -1.89
CA TYR A 228 -11.23 -10.57 -3.07
C TYR A 228 -10.42 -9.35 -3.46
N TYR A 229 -9.10 -9.52 -3.58
CA TYR A 229 -8.16 -8.45 -3.90
C TYR A 229 -7.47 -8.71 -5.24
N THR A 230 -7.15 -7.62 -5.95
CA THR A 230 -6.25 -7.63 -7.11
C THR A 230 -5.35 -6.41 -7.03
N LEU A 231 -4.08 -6.57 -7.42
CA LEU A 231 -3.13 -5.46 -7.55
C LEU A 231 -2.67 -5.35 -9.01
N GLN A 232 -2.74 -4.13 -9.55
CA GLN A 232 -2.47 -3.85 -10.96
C GLN A 232 -1.56 -2.63 -11.11
N PHE A 233 -0.84 -2.58 -12.21
CA PHE A 233 -0.01 -1.44 -12.60
C PHE A 233 -0.23 -1.07 -14.06
N LEU A 234 0.05 0.19 -14.41
CA LEU A 234 -0.02 0.64 -15.79
C LEU A 234 1.18 0.14 -16.60
N ASN A 235 0.91 -0.71 -17.58
CA ASN A 235 1.88 -1.15 -18.57
C ASN A 235 1.50 -0.60 -19.95
N GLY A 236 2.25 0.40 -20.42
CA GLY A 236 1.91 1.15 -21.63
C GLY A 236 0.60 1.93 -21.43
N THR A 237 -0.50 1.45 -22.02
CA THR A 237 -1.82 2.11 -21.94
C THR A 237 -2.88 1.26 -21.24
N LYS A 238 -2.48 0.15 -20.60
CA LYS A 238 -3.42 -0.78 -19.96
C LYS A 238 -2.97 -1.08 -18.54
N LEU A 239 -3.93 -1.14 -17.63
CA LEU A 239 -3.72 -1.77 -16.34
C LEU A 239 -3.60 -3.28 -16.52
N VAL A 240 -2.54 -3.85 -15.97
CA VAL A 240 -2.28 -5.29 -15.95
C VAL A 240 -1.96 -5.71 -14.53
N SER A 241 -2.27 -6.95 -14.16
CA SER A 241 -1.94 -7.46 -12.83
C SER A 241 -0.43 -7.52 -12.60
N VAL A 242 -0.02 -7.37 -11.34
CA VAL A 242 1.37 -7.63 -10.94
C VAL A 242 1.78 -9.06 -11.33
N PRO A 243 2.99 -9.26 -11.88
CA PRO A 243 3.35 -10.53 -12.47
C PRO A 243 3.52 -11.64 -11.44
N HIS A 244 3.91 -11.29 -10.20
CA HIS A 244 4.02 -12.19 -9.06
C HIS A 244 3.51 -11.53 -7.79
N ALA A 245 3.02 -12.33 -6.85
CA ALA A 245 2.57 -11.83 -5.55
C ALA A 245 2.74 -12.82 -4.40
N PHE A 246 2.80 -12.29 -3.19
CA PHE A 246 2.84 -12.99 -1.90
C PHE A 246 1.67 -12.58 -1.01
N ASP A 247 1.31 -13.43 -0.06
CA ASP A 247 0.17 -13.30 0.87
C ASP A 247 0.39 -12.29 2.03
N TYR A 248 1.56 -11.66 2.13
CA TYR A 248 1.91 -10.73 3.20
C TYR A 248 2.57 -9.45 2.70
N GLY A 249 2.38 -8.36 3.45
CA GLY A 249 3.10 -7.08 3.30
C GLY A 249 4.36 -7.00 4.15
N ALA A 250 5.19 -5.99 3.89
CA ALA A 250 6.50 -5.84 4.54
C ALA A 250 6.70 -4.53 5.32
N ASP A 251 6.21 -3.42 4.74
CA ASP A 251 6.69 -2.09 5.10
C ASP A 251 5.73 -1.34 6.04
N THR A 252 4.44 -1.68 6.03
CA THR A 252 3.45 -1.07 6.94
C THR A 252 3.59 -1.58 8.39
N ALA A 253 3.51 -0.64 9.34
CA ALA A 253 3.57 -0.95 10.76
C ALA A 253 2.27 -1.62 11.27
N GLU A 254 1.17 -1.41 10.56
CA GLU A 254 -0.13 -2.00 10.86
C GLU A 254 -0.16 -3.48 10.49
N THR A 255 -0.72 -4.32 11.37
CA THR A 255 -0.73 -5.78 11.17
C THR A 255 -2.12 -6.36 11.33
N VAL A 256 -2.30 -7.61 10.89
CA VAL A 256 -3.47 -8.42 11.26
C VAL A 256 -3.02 -9.72 11.93
N THR A 257 -3.89 -10.26 12.78
CA THR A 257 -3.72 -11.59 13.40
C THR A 257 -4.94 -12.43 13.07
N GLY A 258 -4.75 -13.72 12.72
CA GLY A 258 -5.86 -14.64 12.46
C GLY A 258 -6.52 -14.41 11.10
N MET A 259 -5.76 -13.95 10.12
CA MET A 259 -6.16 -13.78 8.73
C MET A 259 -5.27 -14.64 7.83
N ALA A 260 -5.82 -15.07 6.70
CA ALA A 260 -5.15 -15.83 5.67
C ALA A 260 -5.66 -15.36 4.30
N ASP A 261 -4.86 -15.56 3.26
CA ASP A 261 -5.36 -15.52 1.89
C ASP A 261 -4.77 -16.61 0.99
N THR A 262 -5.39 -16.76 -0.17
CA THR A 262 -5.01 -17.76 -1.16
C THR A 262 -5.38 -17.29 -2.57
N ALA A 263 -4.63 -17.73 -3.57
CA ALA A 263 -4.94 -17.40 -4.95
C ALA A 263 -6.21 -18.13 -5.43
N VAL A 264 -7.08 -17.39 -6.11
CA VAL A 264 -8.28 -17.92 -6.77
C VAL A 264 -8.32 -17.47 -8.22
N GLY A 265 -8.27 -18.42 -9.16
CA GLY A 265 -8.13 -18.08 -10.57
C GLY A 265 -6.79 -17.39 -10.86
N SER A 266 -6.77 -16.47 -11.84
CA SER A 266 -5.56 -15.72 -12.19
C SER A 266 -5.54 -14.37 -11.48
N TYR A 267 -4.43 -14.06 -10.80
CA TYR A 267 -4.12 -12.73 -10.25
C TYR A 267 -5.16 -12.17 -9.27
N THR A 268 -5.86 -13.04 -8.53
CA THR A 268 -6.85 -12.65 -7.54
C THR A 268 -6.56 -13.40 -6.24
N ALA A 269 -6.48 -12.67 -5.13
CA ALA A 269 -6.41 -13.23 -3.79
C ALA A 269 -7.80 -13.31 -3.17
N TYR A 270 -8.07 -14.40 -2.45
CA TYR A 270 -9.25 -14.59 -1.61
C TYR A 270 -8.85 -14.57 -0.14
N LEU A 271 -9.37 -13.60 0.60
CA LEU A 271 -8.98 -13.34 1.99
C LEU A 271 -10.09 -13.79 2.96
N TYR A 272 -9.69 -14.46 4.04
CA TYR A 272 -10.58 -15.08 5.03
C TYR A 272 -9.93 -15.19 6.43
N PRO A 273 -10.70 -15.41 7.52
CA PRO A 273 -10.12 -15.69 8.83
C PRO A 273 -9.37 -17.03 8.81
N GLY A 274 -8.10 -17.02 9.20
CA GLY A 274 -7.22 -18.18 9.05
C GLY A 274 -5.82 -17.96 9.64
N SER A 275 -4.90 -18.84 9.30
CA SER A 275 -3.48 -18.69 9.64
C SER A 275 -2.68 -18.41 8.38
N GLU A 276 -1.86 -17.37 8.44
CA GLU A 276 -0.97 -17.00 7.34
C GLU A 276 0.05 -18.08 7.02
N SER A 277 0.34 -18.21 5.72
CA SER A 277 1.23 -19.24 5.19
C SER A 277 2.58 -18.70 4.73
N TRP A 278 2.72 -17.37 4.60
CA TRP A 278 3.94 -16.71 4.12
C TRP A 278 4.40 -17.27 2.77
N SER A 279 3.47 -17.39 1.84
CA SER A 279 3.60 -18.09 0.58
C SER A 279 3.41 -17.19 -0.64
N ALA A 280 3.89 -17.66 -1.78
CA ALA A 280 3.57 -17.04 -3.06
C ALA A 280 2.13 -17.35 -3.45
N LEU A 281 1.39 -16.33 -3.90
CA LEU A 281 0.06 -16.44 -4.48
C LEU A 281 0.14 -16.84 -5.96
N TRP A 282 1.03 -16.20 -6.73
CA TRP A 282 1.31 -16.49 -8.14
C TRP A 282 2.68 -15.96 -8.57
#